data_AF-A0A0G1LSI9-F1
#
_entry.id   AF-A0A0G1LSI9-F1
#
_cell.length_a   1.000
_cell.length_b   1.000
_cell.length_c   1.000
_cell.angle_alpha   90.00
_cell.angle_beta   90.00
_cell.angle_gamma   90.00
#
_symmetry.space_group_name_H-M   'P 1'
#
loop_
_entity.id
_entity.type
_entity.pdbx_description
1 polymer ?
#
loop_
_entity_poly.entity_id
_entity_poly.type
_entity_poly.pdbx_seq_one_letter_code
_entity_poly.pdbx_strand_id
1 'polypeptide(L)'
;MFNTLSVLIKLDLQATRRWFEKEAIWKFLIALAFLSVMIGVGLLIYYFSLFYFKYLSEFEVYGDLTIGYVLRATILIIAWIGILSSFIGTLTFLLSPNKVTDNLVTLPIDPLNIISWQIVKTFVLNLSLFLITIFPLALSYFSGRNISLADSIFRSVSVLLILSLLVESLGSAFAYIIANSIKKKEGPLYLFGAALVFLLGTILVYFIIFPGRLDILSEIEIENFAGVFNNLPLMRSCFIANSLTGILENGFGTHYLSIASVTSLLLIMSILIQRMLFITSWQQVRLDLNLPKLKIIPTKVLTLNLIKKDILSILRSPKELGYGIFLFLMLIIFLSLFARGIEVNRIPTRFTSSAVVFSWFWLIFYSGTYIIRLVFPLMAREGRTRWWLFSLPIKTARLVESKTLAGLLISLPLLLVGFIEWSLSPIGTPNLYLLASGSLVIIWLALSLTLIGMINPDYTLGDDPEKVSTGFAGLTALGIVVLAGTALSYLI
;
A
#
# COMPACT_ATOMS: atom_id res chain seq x y z
N MET A 1 -35.82 -13.37 9.37
CA MET A 1 -34.92 -12.36 8.76
C MET A 1 -33.51 -12.95 8.79
N PHE A 2 -33.01 -13.48 7.67
CA PHE A 2 -31.59 -13.89 7.63
C PHE A 2 -30.74 -12.63 7.77
N ASN A 3 -29.74 -12.65 8.66
CA ASN A 3 -28.79 -11.56 8.82
C ASN A 3 -28.05 -11.37 7.49
N THR A 4 -28.46 -10.39 6.70
CA THR A 4 -28.01 -10.13 5.31
C THR A 4 -26.49 -10.02 5.22
N LEU A 5 -25.85 -9.44 6.24
CA LEU A 5 -24.39 -9.40 6.38
C LEU A 5 -23.76 -10.81 6.37
N SER A 6 -24.35 -11.76 7.10
CA SER A 6 -23.85 -13.14 7.16
C SER A 6 -23.95 -13.85 5.80
N VAL A 7 -24.94 -13.50 4.99
CA VAL A 7 -25.11 -14.03 3.64
C VAL A 7 -24.05 -13.47 2.70
N LEU A 8 -23.77 -12.16 2.77
CA LEU A 8 -22.69 -11.52 1.99
C LEU A 8 -21.32 -12.15 2.28
N ILE A 9 -21.02 -12.40 3.56
CA ILE A 9 -19.77 -13.07 3.97
C ILE A 9 -19.71 -14.49 3.42
N LYS A 10 -20.82 -15.26 3.48
CA LYS A 10 -20.88 -16.61 2.90
C LYS A 10 -20.68 -16.60 1.38
N LEU A 11 -21.20 -15.59 0.68
CA LEU A 11 -21.00 -15.46 -0.77
C LEU A 11 -19.54 -15.18 -1.11
N ASP A 12 -18.84 -14.35 -0.34
CA ASP A 12 -17.39 -14.15 -0.51
C ASP A 12 -16.63 -15.46 -0.28
N LEU A 13 -16.97 -16.23 0.76
CA LEU A 13 -16.35 -17.53 1.04
C LEU A 13 -16.59 -18.56 -0.08
N GLN A 14 -17.77 -18.54 -0.70
CA GLN A 14 -18.05 -19.38 -1.87
C GLN A 14 -17.28 -18.91 -3.10
N ALA A 15 -17.15 -17.60 -3.29
CA ALA A 15 -16.39 -17.02 -4.39
C ALA A 15 -14.88 -17.33 -4.27
N THR A 16 -14.31 -17.25 -3.06
CA THR A 16 -12.92 -17.65 -2.81
C THR A 16 -12.73 -19.15 -3.04
N ARG A 17 -13.66 -19.99 -2.56
CA ARG A 17 -13.62 -21.43 -2.83
C ARG A 17 -13.60 -21.74 -4.34
N ARG A 18 -14.52 -21.16 -5.12
CA ARG A 18 -14.56 -21.31 -6.58
C ARG A 18 -13.31 -20.79 -7.26
N TRP A 19 -12.72 -19.72 -6.74
CA TRP A 19 -11.46 -19.20 -7.26
C TRP A 19 -10.31 -20.19 -7.06
N PHE A 20 -10.28 -20.96 -5.97
CA PHE A 20 -9.27 -22.02 -5.76
C PHE A 20 -9.49 -23.28 -6.61
N GLU A 21 -10.67 -23.49 -7.22
CA GLU A 21 -10.94 -24.70 -8.03
C GLU A 21 -10.07 -24.77 -9.30
N LYS A 22 -9.67 -23.63 -9.87
CA LYS A 22 -8.74 -23.56 -11.01
C LYS A 22 -7.33 -23.26 -10.53
N GLU A 23 -6.34 -24.03 -11.02
CA GLU A 23 -4.91 -23.84 -10.69
C GLU A 23 -4.62 -23.87 -9.17
N ALA A 24 -5.33 -24.74 -8.44
CA ALA A 24 -5.29 -24.82 -6.98
C ALA A 24 -3.87 -24.92 -6.42
N ILE A 25 -3.03 -25.78 -7.02
CA ILE A 25 -1.64 -26.01 -6.58
C ILE A 25 -0.83 -24.72 -6.68
N TRP A 26 -0.91 -24.01 -7.81
CA TRP A 26 -0.16 -22.76 -8.02
C TRP A 26 -0.61 -21.67 -7.06
N LYS A 27 -1.93 -21.52 -6.86
CA LYS A 27 -2.49 -20.55 -5.90
C LYS A 27 -2.10 -20.88 -4.47
N PHE A 28 -2.08 -22.16 -4.11
CA PHE A 28 -1.63 -22.61 -2.81
C PHE A 28 -0.14 -22.32 -2.58
N LEU A 29 0.72 -22.60 -3.57
CA LEU A 29 2.15 -22.27 -3.51
C LEU A 29 2.39 -20.76 -3.37
N ILE A 30 1.65 -19.93 -4.11
CA ILE A 30 1.74 -18.46 -3.99
C ILE A 30 1.29 -17.99 -2.61
N ALA A 31 0.19 -18.56 -2.08
CA ALA A 31 -0.29 -18.24 -0.74
C ALA A 31 0.72 -18.64 0.34
N LEU A 32 1.34 -19.81 0.22
CA LEU A 32 2.38 -20.28 1.14
C LEU A 32 3.62 -19.40 1.07
N ALA A 33 4.08 -19.06 -0.15
CA ALA A 33 5.19 -18.14 -0.34
C ALA A 33 4.91 -16.76 0.28
N PHE A 34 3.71 -16.21 0.07
CA PHE A 34 3.28 -14.96 0.67
C PHE A 34 3.28 -15.03 2.21
N LEU A 35 2.68 -16.08 2.79
CA LEU A 35 2.66 -16.28 4.24
C LEU A 35 4.09 -16.43 4.81
N SER A 36 4.96 -17.16 4.13
CA SER A 36 6.37 -17.33 4.53
C SER A 36 7.10 -16.00 4.56
N VAL A 37 6.94 -15.16 3.54
CA VAL A 37 7.53 -13.81 3.50
C VAL A 37 6.97 -12.93 4.61
N MET A 38 5.64 -12.93 4.82
CA MET A 38 5.01 -12.12 5.89
C MET A 38 5.48 -12.55 7.29
N ILE A 39 5.58 -13.85 7.55
CA ILE A 39 6.14 -14.38 8.81
C ILE A 39 7.62 -13.99 8.95
N GLY A 40 8.40 -14.11 7.88
CA GLY A 40 9.81 -13.70 7.85
C GLY A 40 9.99 -12.22 8.19
N VAL A 41 9.18 -11.33 7.60
CA VAL A 41 9.19 -9.89 7.92
C VAL A 41 8.80 -9.65 9.38
N GLY A 42 7.74 -10.30 9.88
CA GLY A 42 7.33 -10.17 11.27
C GLY A 42 8.41 -10.62 12.27
N LEU A 43 9.10 -11.72 11.97
CA LEU A 43 10.23 -12.21 12.77
C LEU A 43 11.42 -11.24 12.70
N LEU A 44 11.75 -10.70 11.53
CA LEU A 44 12.81 -9.70 11.40
C LEU A 44 12.52 -8.45 12.23
N ILE A 45 11.29 -7.94 12.18
CA ILE A 45 10.85 -6.82 13.02
C ILE A 45 11.01 -7.18 14.50
N TYR A 46 10.52 -8.34 14.92
CA TYR A 46 10.62 -8.80 16.30
C TYR A 46 12.08 -8.85 16.79
N TYR A 47 12.94 -9.57 16.07
CA TYR A 47 14.32 -9.76 16.50
C TYR A 47 15.10 -8.44 16.50
N PHE A 48 14.99 -7.64 15.43
CA PHE A 48 15.70 -6.37 15.34
C PHE A 48 15.27 -5.40 16.45
N SER A 49 13.96 -5.28 16.68
CA SER A 49 13.43 -4.46 17.76
C SER A 49 13.79 -5.00 19.14
N LEU A 50 13.81 -6.32 19.33
CA LEU A 50 14.21 -6.93 20.61
C LEU A 50 15.66 -6.61 20.95
N PHE A 51 16.58 -6.75 19.99
CA PHE A 51 17.98 -6.38 20.19
C PHE A 51 18.11 -4.89 20.53
N TYR A 52 17.44 -4.03 19.75
CA TYR A 52 17.48 -2.58 19.95
C TYR A 52 16.94 -2.16 21.33
N PHE A 53 15.77 -2.67 21.73
CA PHE A 53 15.15 -2.34 23.01
C PHE A 53 15.94 -2.90 24.19
N LYS A 54 16.49 -4.11 24.08
CA LYS A 54 17.32 -4.69 25.15
C LYS A 54 18.59 -3.86 25.39
N TYR A 55 19.29 -3.46 24.33
CA TYR A 55 20.50 -2.63 24.46
C TYR A 55 20.20 -1.23 25.00
N LEU A 56 19.09 -0.60 24.57
CA LEU A 56 18.72 0.72 25.07
C LEU A 56 18.17 0.70 26.50
N SER A 57 17.50 -0.38 26.91
CA SER A 57 16.92 -0.49 28.25
C SER A 57 17.94 -0.43 29.39
N GLU A 58 19.23 -0.64 29.09
CA GLU A 58 20.32 -0.48 30.06
C GLU A 58 20.53 1.00 30.48
N PHE A 59 20.00 1.96 29.72
CA PHE A 59 20.09 3.39 30.01
C PHE A 59 18.74 3.93 30.51
N GLU A 60 18.55 4.05 31.83
CA GLU A 60 17.23 4.31 32.46
C GLU A 60 16.47 5.50 31.84
N VAL A 61 17.08 6.69 31.77
CA VAL A 61 16.36 7.90 31.30
C VAL A 61 16.42 8.05 29.78
N TYR A 62 17.59 7.82 29.18
CA TYR A 62 17.80 8.00 27.74
C TYR A 62 17.15 6.87 26.93
N GLY A 63 17.32 5.63 27.38
CA GLY A 63 16.78 4.44 26.75
C GLY A 63 15.27 4.43 26.72
N ASP A 64 14.61 4.71 27.85
CA ASP A 64 13.15 4.70 27.91
C ASP A 64 12.51 5.78 27.04
N LEU A 65 13.08 7.00 27.04
CA LEU A 65 12.61 8.09 26.19
C LEU A 65 12.79 7.77 24.70
N THR A 66 13.92 7.20 24.31
CA THR A 66 14.19 6.83 22.92
C THR A 66 13.34 5.65 22.45
N ILE A 67 13.15 4.63 23.27
CA ILE A 67 12.25 3.50 23.00
C ILE A 67 10.81 4.00 22.80
N GLY A 68 10.32 4.84 23.71
CA GLY A 68 8.99 5.45 23.61
C GLY A 68 8.83 6.28 22.33
N TYR A 69 9.85 7.06 21.96
CA TYR A 69 9.83 7.84 20.72
C TYR A 69 9.75 6.96 19.47
N VAL A 70 10.55 5.89 19.40
CA VAL A 70 10.55 4.94 18.27
C VAL A 70 9.20 4.23 18.17
N LEU A 71 8.61 3.81 19.28
CA LEU A 71 7.27 3.20 19.30
C LEU A 71 6.22 4.16 18.74
N ARG A 72 6.20 5.41 19.22
CA ARG A 72 5.23 6.42 18.77
C ARG A 72 5.41 6.78 17.29
N ALA A 73 6.66 6.93 16.84
CA ALA A 73 6.98 7.20 15.43
C ALA A 73 6.51 6.05 14.53
N THR A 74 6.76 4.81 14.95
CA THR A 74 6.35 3.61 14.21
C THR A 74 4.82 3.51 14.11
N ILE A 75 4.11 3.70 15.22
CA ILE A 75 2.64 3.71 15.23
C ILE A 75 2.09 4.80 14.33
N LEU A 76 2.69 6.00 14.33
CA LEU A 76 2.25 7.11 13.46
C LEU A 76 2.43 6.78 11.97
N ILE A 77 3.59 6.24 11.58
CA ILE A 77 3.86 5.82 10.19
C ILE A 77 2.85 4.75 9.75
N ILE A 78 2.65 3.72 10.57
CA ILE A 78 1.74 2.62 10.25
C ILE A 78 0.28 3.09 10.22
N ALA A 79 -0.11 3.98 11.12
CA ALA A 79 -1.43 4.62 11.09
C ALA A 79 -1.65 5.39 9.79
N TRP A 80 -0.65 6.17 9.35
CA TRP A 80 -0.73 6.96 8.13
C TRP A 80 -0.85 6.09 6.87
N ILE A 81 -0.02 5.04 6.76
CA ILE A 81 -0.10 4.05 5.67
C ILE A 81 -1.46 3.34 5.69
N GLY A 82 -1.95 3.00 6.89
CA GLY A 82 -3.27 2.41 7.06
C GLY A 82 -4.41 3.32 6.60
N ILE A 83 -4.35 4.63 6.91
CA ILE A 83 -5.38 5.61 6.50
C ILE A 83 -5.40 5.69 4.98
N LEU A 84 -4.22 5.75 4.36
CA LEU A 84 -4.06 5.78 2.91
C LEU A 84 -4.60 4.50 2.26
N SER A 85 -4.30 3.33 2.84
CA SER A 85 -4.84 2.02 2.42
C SER A 85 -6.37 1.97 2.48
N SER A 86 -6.96 2.35 3.63
CA SER A 86 -8.42 2.40 3.81
C SER A 86 -9.08 3.38 2.84
N PHE A 87 -8.51 4.58 2.68
CA PHE A 87 -8.98 5.60 1.75
C PHE A 87 -9.03 5.09 0.31
N ILE A 88 -7.93 4.51 -0.19
CA ILE A 88 -7.88 4.00 -1.57
C ILE A 88 -8.80 2.78 -1.71
N GLY A 89 -8.82 1.86 -0.73
CA GLY A 89 -9.70 0.69 -0.76
C GLY A 89 -11.19 1.05 -0.85
N THR A 90 -11.62 2.05 -0.08
CA THR A 90 -13.02 2.51 -0.07
C THR A 90 -13.36 3.37 -1.28
N LEU A 91 -12.46 4.26 -1.71
CA LEU A 91 -12.67 5.08 -2.90
C LEU A 91 -12.72 4.23 -4.18
N THR A 92 -11.87 3.21 -4.29
CA THR A 92 -11.91 2.27 -5.42
C THR A 92 -13.17 1.43 -5.42
N PHE A 93 -13.68 1.02 -4.26
CA PHE A 93 -14.98 0.35 -4.13
C PHE A 93 -16.13 1.22 -4.67
N LEU A 94 -16.18 2.50 -4.31
CA LEU A 94 -17.24 3.43 -4.74
C LEU A 94 -17.17 3.76 -6.24
N LEU A 95 -15.97 4.01 -6.75
CA LEU A 95 -15.79 4.49 -8.13
C LEU A 95 -15.75 3.35 -9.17
N SER A 96 -15.38 2.13 -8.77
CA SER A 96 -15.25 1.03 -9.72
C SER A 96 -16.60 0.43 -10.13
N PRO A 97 -16.84 0.19 -11.44
CA PRO A 97 -17.98 -0.60 -11.89
C PRO A 97 -17.79 -2.07 -11.54
N ASN A 98 -18.41 -2.51 -10.44
CA ASN A 98 -18.45 -3.92 -10.05
C ASN A 98 -19.88 -4.46 -10.20
N LYS A 99 -20.04 -5.45 -11.09
CA LYS A 99 -21.33 -6.10 -11.36
C LYS A 99 -21.97 -6.65 -10.09
N VAL A 100 -21.16 -7.14 -9.14
CA VAL A 100 -21.65 -7.71 -7.89
C VAL A 100 -22.28 -6.62 -7.02
N THR A 101 -21.57 -5.50 -6.79
CA THR A 101 -22.08 -4.40 -5.97
C THR A 101 -23.26 -3.70 -6.64
N ASP A 102 -23.22 -3.55 -7.97
CA ASP A 102 -24.32 -2.98 -8.73
C ASP A 102 -25.58 -3.83 -8.61
N ASN A 103 -25.46 -5.16 -8.69
CA ASN A 103 -26.58 -6.07 -8.45
C ASN A 103 -27.06 -6.02 -6.99
N LEU A 104 -26.15 -5.93 -6.00
CA LEU A 104 -26.53 -5.83 -4.59
C LEU A 104 -27.35 -4.58 -4.28
N VAL A 105 -27.04 -3.46 -4.92
CA VAL A 105 -27.80 -2.19 -4.76
C VAL A 105 -29.17 -2.26 -5.44
N THR A 106 -29.36 -3.12 -6.45
CA THR A 106 -30.69 -3.34 -7.07
C THR A 106 -31.60 -4.28 -6.27
N LEU A 107 -31.04 -5.04 -5.32
CA LEU A 107 -31.81 -5.91 -4.43
C LEU A 107 -32.34 -5.09 -3.23
N PRO A 108 -33.42 -5.55 -2.56
CA PRO A 108 -33.97 -4.90 -1.37
C PRO A 108 -33.08 -5.18 -0.13
N ILE A 109 -31.82 -4.78 -0.19
CA ILE A 109 -30.83 -4.90 0.88
C ILE A 109 -30.59 -3.51 1.44
N ASP A 110 -30.69 -3.34 2.76
CA ASP A 110 -30.39 -2.04 3.37
C ASP A 110 -28.95 -1.61 3.06
N PRO A 111 -28.72 -0.36 2.62
CA PRO A 111 -27.38 0.16 2.32
C PRO A 111 -26.39 0.00 3.48
N LEU A 112 -26.89 0.03 4.73
CA LEU A 112 -26.09 -0.17 5.93
C LEU A 112 -25.43 -1.56 5.96
N ASN A 113 -26.07 -2.59 5.41
CA ASN A 113 -25.49 -3.94 5.33
C ASN A 113 -24.36 -4.01 4.29
N ILE A 114 -24.47 -3.26 3.19
CA ILE A 114 -23.41 -3.16 2.17
C ILE A 114 -22.22 -2.37 2.72
N ILE A 115 -22.50 -1.26 3.42
CA ILE A 115 -21.50 -0.41 4.07
C ILE A 115 -20.75 -1.19 5.15
N SER A 116 -21.46 -1.85 6.07
CA SER A 116 -20.84 -2.64 7.13
C SER A 116 -20.03 -3.82 6.59
N TRP A 117 -20.50 -4.47 5.54
CA TRP A 117 -19.72 -5.50 4.83
C TRP A 117 -18.41 -4.93 4.27
N GLN A 118 -18.44 -3.74 3.68
CA GLN A 118 -17.23 -3.10 3.17
C GLN A 118 -16.26 -2.71 4.30
N ILE A 119 -16.76 -2.11 5.39
CA ILE A 119 -15.96 -1.76 6.58
C ILE A 119 -15.29 -2.99 7.16
N VAL A 120 -16.00 -4.13 7.25
CA VAL A 120 -15.41 -5.38 7.76
C VAL A 120 -14.27 -5.85 6.86
N LYS A 121 -14.41 -5.76 5.54
CA LYS A 121 -13.34 -6.15 4.60
C LYS A 121 -12.08 -5.31 4.76
N THR A 122 -12.22 -3.99 4.76
CA THR A 122 -11.09 -3.06 4.89
C THR A 122 -10.47 -3.11 6.29
N PHE A 123 -11.29 -3.29 7.33
CA PHE A 123 -10.83 -3.57 8.69
C PHE A 123 -9.94 -4.82 8.77
N VAL A 124 -10.39 -5.95 8.22
CA VAL A 124 -9.61 -7.21 8.23
C VAL A 124 -8.29 -7.06 7.45
N LEU A 125 -8.29 -6.32 6.34
CA LEU A 125 -7.08 -6.04 5.57
C LEU A 125 -6.07 -5.17 6.35
N ASN A 126 -6.53 -4.13 7.04
CA ASN A 126 -5.64 -3.32 7.87
C ASN A 126 -5.16 -4.08 9.11
N LEU A 127 -6.04 -4.90 9.72
CA LEU A 127 -5.70 -5.73 10.86
C LEU A 127 -4.62 -6.75 10.52
N SER A 128 -4.66 -7.37 9.34
CA SER A 128 -3.60 -8.32 8.91
C SER A 128 -2.25 -7.61 8.75
N LEU A 129 -2.23 -6.40 8.20
CA LEU A 129 -1.02 -5.58 8.07
C LEU A 129 -0.45 -5.19 9.45
N PHE A 130 -1.30 -4.80 10.38
CA PHE A 130 -0.87 -4.43 11.73
C PHE A 130 -0.41 -5.64 12.56
N LEU A 131 -1.00 -6.82 12.32
CA LEU A 131 -0.56 -8.07 12.94
C LEU A 131 0.87 -8.45 12.51
N ILE A 132 1.28 -8.10 11.29
CA ILE A 132 2.65 -8.38 10.82
C ILE A 132 3.65 -7.33 11.31
N THR A 133 3.22 -6.10 11.58
CA THR A 133 4.11 -4.98 11.87
C THR A 133 4.13 -4.57 13.34
N ILE A 134 2.98 -4.22 13.93
CA ILE A 134 2.88 -3.70 15.30
C ILE A 134 2.90 -4.84 16.31
N PHE A 135 2.28 -5.99 16.02
CA PHE A 135 2.25 -7.10 16.98
C PHE A 135 3.66 -7.58 17.36
N PRO A 136 4.58 -7.86 16.40
CA PRO A 136 5.91 -8.33 16.75
C PRO A 136 6.74 -7.22 17.43
N LEU A 137 6.56 -5.97 17.02
CA LEU A 137 7.18 -4.81 17.65
C LEU A 137 6.75 -4.64 19.11
N ALA A 138 5.44 -4.73 19.40
CA ALA A 138 4.92 -4.67 20.76
C ALA A 138 5.42 -5.85 21.61
N LEU A 139 5.42 -7.07 21.07
CA LEU A 139 5.96 -8.24 21.77
C LEU A 139 7.45 -8.08 22.08
N SER A 140 8.24 -7.52 21.17
CA SER A 140 9.67 -7.26 21.40
C SER A 140 9.90 -6.28 22.55
N TYR A 141 9.06 -5.25 22.65
CA TYR A 141 9.07 -4.28 23.74
C TYR A 141 8.75 -4.93 25.10
N PHE A 142 7.71 -5.77 25.16
CA PHE A 142 7.35 -6.48 26.39
C PHE A 142 8.40 -7.50 26.83
N SER A 143 9.02 -8.19 25.86
CA SER A 143 10.11 -9.14 26.12
C SER A 143 11.35 -8.46 26.69
N GLY A 144 11.62 -7.21 26.31
CA GLY A 144 12.71 -6.41 26.88
C GLY A 144 12.50 -6.01 28.34
N ARG A 145 11.24 -5.96 28.81
CA ARG A 145 10.84 -5.50 30.15
C ARG A 145 10.31 -6.60 31.08
N ASN A 146 10.46 -7.88 30.69
CA ASN A 146 10.01 -9.05 31.47
C ASN A 146 8.52 -9.00 31.91
N ILE A 147 7.65 -8.44 31.07
CA ILE A 147 6.20 -8.40 31.33
C ILE A 147 5.58 -9.78 31.03
N SER A 148 4.54 -10.16 31.79
CA SER A 148 3.88 -11.46 31.59
C SER A 148 3.35 -11.64 30.16
N LEU A 149 3.50 -12.85 29.61
CA LEU A 149 3.14 -13.14 28.22
C LEU A 149 1.64 -12.90 27.96
N ALA A 150 0.77 -13.28 28.90
CA ALA A 150 -0.66 -13.03 28.78
C ALA A 150 -0.99 -11.53 28.68
N ASP A 151 -0.45 -10.70 29.57
CA ASP A 151 -0.68 -9.25 29.55
C ASP A 151 -0.11 -8.61 28.27
N SER A 152 1.05 -9.07 27.80
CA SER A 152 1.65 -8.59 26.54
C SER A 152 0.76 -8.84 25.32
N ILE A 153 0.10 -10.01 25.25
CA ILE A 153 -0.83 -10.35 24.17
C ILE A 153 -2.09 -9.49 24.28
N PHE A 154 -2.68 -9.34 25.46
CA PHE A 154 -3.89 -8.53 25.63
C PHE A 154 -3.67 -7.05 25.27
N ARG A 155 -2.57 -6.46 25.73
CA ARG A 155 -2.23 -5.06 25.40
C ARG A 155 -1.94 -4.87 23.92
N SER A 156 -1.16 -5.76 23.30
CA SER A 156 -0.86 -5.66 21.86
C SER A 156 -2.12 -5.84 21.00
N VAL A 157 -2.97 -6.85 21.28
CA VAL A 157 -4.23 -7.07 20.56
C VAL A 157 -5.18 -5.88 20.70
N SER A 158 -5.30 -5.29 21.90
CA SER A 158 -6.17 -4.12 22.09
C SER A 158 -5.69 -2.89 21.29
N VAL A 159 -4.38 -2.62 21.27
CA VAL A 159 -3.79 -1.55 20.44
C VAL A 159 -4.05 -1.80 18.95
N LEU A 160 -3.90 -3.05 18.48
CA LEU A 160 -4.17 -3.41 17.09
C LEU A 160 -5.63 -3.17 16.70
N LEU A 161 -6.57 -3.57 17.57
CA LEU A 161 -8.01 -3.38 17.34
C LEU A 161 -8.39 -1.89 17.31
N ILE A 162 -7.92 -1.12 18.28
CA ILE A 162 -8.19 0.33 18.36
C ILE A 162 -7.60 1.04 17.13
N LEU A 163 -6.35 0.73 16.77
CA LEU A 163 -5.70 1.34 15.64
C LEU A 163 -6.38 1.00 14.31
N SER A 164 -6.75 -0.27 14.10
CA SER A 164 -7.45 -0.70 12.88
C SER A 164 -8.83 -0.05 12.74
N LEU A 165 -9.60 0.09 13.81
CA LEU A 165 -10.86 0.82 13.79
C LEU A 165 -10.67 2.32 13.53
N LEU A 166 -9.67 2.93 14.17
CA LEU A 166 -9.37 4.36 14.00
C LEU A 166 -9.01 4.67 12.55
N VAL A 167 -8.05 3.93 12.03
CA VAL A 167 -7.55 4.06 10.67
C VAL A 167 -8.67 3.85 9.65
N GLU A 168 -9.49 2.83 9.85
CA GLU A 168 -10.62 2.54 8.98
C GLU A 168 -11.66 3.65 9.01
N SER A 169 -12.03 4.13 10.20
CA SER A 169 -13.03 5.18 10.36
C SER A 169 -12.64 6.47 9.64
N LEU A 170 -11.37 6.89 9.75
CA LEU A 170 -10.84 8.09 9.11
C LEU A 170 -10.72 7.91 7.59
N GLY A 171 -10.04 6.85 7.15
CA GLY A 171 -9.78 6.61 5.72
C GLY A 171 -11.07 6.48 4.91
N SER A 172 -12.02 5.68 5.42
CA SER A 172 -13.33 5.50 4.78
C SER A 172 -14.15 6.78 4.77
N ALA A 173 -14.23 7.54 5.86
CA ALA A 173 -14.98 8.80 5.89
C ALA A 173 -14.45 9.81 4.86
N PHE A 174 -13.12 9.98 4.77
CA PHE A 174 -12.50 10.84 3.77
C PHE A 174 -12.78 10.38 2.34
N ALA A 175 -12.79 9.06 2.09
CA ALA A 175 -13.08 8.52 0.76
C ALA A 175 -14.50 8.82 0.30
N TYR A 176 -15.50 8.70 1.17
CA TYR A 176 -16.89 9.01 0.83
C TYR A 176 -17.09 10.51 0.57
N ILE A 177 -16.44 11.39 1.34
CA ILE A 177 -16.49 12.84 1.14
C ILE A 177 -15.90 13.21 -0.24
N ILE A 178 -14.73 12.64 -0.57
CA ILE A 178 -14.08 12.88 -1.85
C ILE A 178 -14.88 12.27 -3.00
N ALA A 179 -15.37 11.04 -2.85
CA ALA A 179 -16.15 10.34 -3.88
C ALA A 179 -17.41 11.10 -4.27
N ASN A 180 -18.13 11.70 -3.32
CA ASN A 180 -19.32 12.52 -3.58
C ASN A 180 -19.03 13.84 -4.31
N SER A 181 -17.76 14.26 -4.34
CA SER A 181 -17.29 15.44 -5.06
C SER A 181 -16.81 15.12 -6.48
N ILE A 182 -16.64 13.84 -6.82
CA ILE A 182 -16.07 13.41 -8.10
C ILE A 182 -17.14 13.35 -9.20
N LYS A 183 -16.97 14.16 -10.24
CA LYS A 183 -17.66 13.96 -11.53
C LYS A 183 -16.86 12.99 -12.41
N LYS A 184 -17.53 12.06 -13.11
CA LYS A 184 -16.88 10.96 -13.84
C LYS A 184 -15.83 11.41 -14.87
N LYS A 185 -16.01 12.56 -15.50
CA LYS A 185 -15.04 13.12 -16.48
C LYS A 185 -13.75 13.65 -15.84
N GLU A 186 -13.79 14.00 -14.55
CA GLU A 186 -12.68 14.57 -13.80
C GLU A 186 -12.10 13.58 -12.77
N GLY A 187 -12.65 12.36 -12.68
CA GLY A 187 -12.25 11.32 -11.72
C GLY A 187 -10.75 11.05 -11.63
N PRO A 188 -10.00 10.95 -12.74
CA PRO A 188 -8.53 10.81 -12.67
C PRO A 188 -7.87 12.03 -12.00
N LEU A 189 -8.37 13.23 -12.27
CA LEU A 189 -7.82 14.50 -11.76
C LEU A 189 -8.03 14.62 -10.25
N TYR A 190 -9.19 14.19 -9.73
CA TYR A 190 -9.44 14.10 -8.30
C TYR A 190 -8.61 13.01 -7.59
N LEU A 191 -8.34 11.88 -8.26
CA LEU A 191 -7.43 10.85 -7.75
C LEU A 191 -6.00 11.37 -7.64
N PHE A 192 -5.52 12.11 -8.64
CA PHE A 192 -4.23 12.80 -8.56
C PHE A 192 -4.21 13.89 -7.49
N GLY A 193 -5.31 14.65 -7.35
CA GLY A 193 -5.46 15.63 -6.27
C GLY A 193 -5.40 14.99 -4.89
N ALA A 194 -6.09 13.87 -4.68
CA ALA A 194 -6.02 13.10 -3.44
C ALA A 194 -4.58 12.59 -3.20
N ALA A 195 -3.92 12.06 -4.23
CA ALA A 195 -2.52 11.64 -4.13
C ALA A 195 -1.59 12.78 -3.68
N LEU A 196 -1.80 13.99 -4.20
CA LEU A 196 -1.05 15.18 -3.83
C LEU A 196 -1.31 15.57 -2.38
N VAL A 197 -2.56 15.53 -1.91
CA VAL A 197 -2.91 15.77 -0.49
C VAL A 197 -2.24 14.75 0.40
N PHE A 198 -2.23 13.47 0.02
CA PHE A 198 -1.51 12.44 0.76
C PHE A 198 0.00 12.68 0.76
N LEU A 199 0.59 13.10 -0.36
CA LEU A 199 2.00 13.46 -0.44
C LEU A 199 2.32 14.64 0.50
N LEU A 200 1.52 15.71 0.50
CA LEU A 200 1.67 16.81 1.45
C LEU A 200 1.50 16.34 2.91
N GLY A 201 0.57 15.43 3.16
CA GLY A 201 0.40 14.80 4.47
C GLY A 201 1.61 13.97 4.89
N THR A 202 2.25 13.24 3.96
CA THR A 202 3.50 12.51 4.25
C THR A 202 4.63 13.45 4.62
N ILE A 203 4.72 14.62 3.97
CA ILE A 203 5.71 15.66 4.32
C ILE A 203 5.45 16.17 5.75
N LEU A 204 4.19 16.40 6.13
CA LEU A 204 3.85 16.80 7.49
C LEU A 204 4.20 15.71 8.52
N VAL A 205 3.85 14.45 8.26
CA VAL A 205 4.21 13.32 9.12
C VAL A 205 5.73 13.21 9.25
N TYR A 206 6.46 13.43 8.17
CA TYR A 206 7.92 13.46 8.16
C TYR A 206 8.48 14.55 9.08
N PHE A 207 7.99 15.79 9.01
CA PHE A 207 8.43 16.88 9.90
C PHE A 207 8.07 16.64 11.37
N ILE A 208 7.01 15.89 11.64
CA ILE A 208 6.61 15.52 13.00
C ILE A 208 7.58 14.46 13.58
N ILE A 209 8.03 13.51 12.75
CA ILE A 209 8.95 12.43 13.17
C ILE A 209 10.41 12.88 13.19
N PHE A 210 10.81 13.77 12.28
CA PHE A 210 12.17 14.28 12.18
C PHE A 210 12.20 15.80 12.29
N PRO A 211 11.87 16.39 13.46
CA PRO A 211 12.01 17.81 13.66
C PRO A 211 13.51 18.18 13.70
N GLY A 212 13.88 19.34 13.14
CA GLY A 212 15.28 19.80 13.14
C GLY A 212 15.93 19.95 14.52
N ARG A 213 15.13 19.91 15.61
CA ARG A 213 15.64 19.86 16.99
C ARG A 213 16.31 18.54 17.35
N LEU A 214 16.03 17.45 16.62
CA LEU A 214 16.71 16.16 16.83
C LEU A 214 18.21 16.28 16.54
N ASP A 215 18.60 17.09 15.55
CA ASP A 215 19.99 17.25 15.14
C ASP A 215 20.85 17.89 16.26
N ILE A 216 20.21 18.59 17.20
CA ILE A 216 20.87 19.28 18.33
C ILE A 216 21.02 18.32 19.55
N LEU A 217 20.31 17.19 19.58
CA LEU A 217 20.30 16.29 20.74
C LEU A 217 21.65 15.63 21.02
N SER A 218 22.53 15.52 20.02
CA SER A 218 23.90 14.99 20.22
C SER A 218 24.85 15.99 20.89
N GLU A 219 24.48 17.27 20.96
CA GLU A 219 25.35 18.36 21.45
C GLU A 219 24.90 18.90 22.81
N ILE A 220 23.77 18.42 23.34
CA ILE A 220 23.16 18.91 24.58
C ILE A 220 23.67 18.11 25.79
N GLU A 221 24.00 18.83 26.86
CA GLU A 221 24.33 18.23 28.16
C GLU A 221 23.17 17.38 28.71
N ILE A 222 23.51 16.28 29.39
CA ILE A 222 22.56 15.27 29.89
C ILE A 222 21.43 15.88 30.74
N GLU A 223 21.73 16.92 31.52
CA GLU A 223 20.76 17.62 32.38
C GLU A 223 19.65 18.33 31.59
N ASN A 224 19.95 18.81 30.38
CA ASN A 224 19.00 19.51 29.51
C ASN A 224 18.32 18.58 28.48
N PHE A 225 18.80 17.35 28.34
CA PHE A 225 18.32 16.38 27.35
C PHE A 225 16.82 16.09 27.53
N ALA A 226 16.37 15.77 28.74
CA ALA A 226 14.97 15.43 29.00
C ALA A 226 14.00 16.59 28.71
N GLY A 227 14.41 17.83 29.00
CA GLY A 227 13.61 19.03 28.72
C GLY A 227 13.44 19.30 27.23
N VAL A 228 14.50 19.11 26.44
CA VAL A 228 14.43 19.29 24.97
C VAL A 228 13.70 18.12 24.31
N PHE A 229 13.93 16.89 24.77
CA PHE A 229 13.31 15.68 24.22
C PHE A 229 11.79 15.64 24.46
N ASN A 230 11.32 15.99 25.65
CA ASN A 230 9.89 16.06 25.96
C ASN A 230 9.15 17.16 25.18
N ASN A 231 9.87 18.17 24.69
CA ASN A 231 9.32 19.23 23.86
C ASN A 231 9.22 18.88 22.37
N LEU A 232 9.69 17.69 21.97
CA LEU A 232 9.53 17.21 20.60
C LEU A 232 8.03 17.07 20.27
N PRO A 233 7.61 17.40 19.03
CA PRO A 233 6.21 17.36 18.61
C PRO A 233 5.56 16.01 18.90
N LEU A 234 6.28 14.92 18.63
CA LEU A 234 5.81 13.55 18.79
C LEU A 234 5.61 13.12 20.27
N MET A 235 6.23 13.84 21.22
CA MET A 235 6.09 13.59 22.65
C MET A 235 4.87 14.30 23.27
N ARG A 236 4.22 15.20 22.54
CA ARG A 236 3.03 15.91 23.02
C ARG A 236 1.85 14.95 23.24
N SER A 237 1.05 15.21 24.27
CA SER A 237 -0.09 14.37 24.67
C SER A 237 -1.25 14.35 23.68
N CYS A 238 -1.32 15.30 22.75
CA CYS A 238 -2.42 15.41 21.78
C CYS A 238 -2.39 14.35 20.67
N PHE A 239 -1.26 13.67 20.46
CA PHE A 239 -1.14 12.69 19.39
C PHE A 239 -1.71 11.33 19.80
N ILE A 240 -2.51 10.74 18.90
CA ILE A 240 -3.07 9.38 19.02
C ILE A 240 -1.99 8.34 19.33
N ALA A 241 -0.80 8.49 18.72
CA ALA A 241 0.34 7.61 18.96
C ALA A 241 0.73 7.55 20.44
N ASN A 242 0.63 8.68 21.17
CA ASN A 242 0.98 8.75 22.60
C ASN A 242 -0.04 7.98 23.46
N SER A 243 -1.34 8.11 23.17
CA SER A 243 -2.36 7.33 23.87
C SER A 243 -2.25 5.83 23.60
N LEU A 244 -1.88 5.43 22.36
CA LEU A 244 -1.66 4.03 22.01
C LEU A 244 -0.40 3.45 22.66
N THR A 245 0.71 4.19 22.71
CA THR A 245 1.89 3.76 23.48
C THR A 245 1.62 3.73 24.98
N GLY A 246 0.79 4.65 25.48
CA GLY A 246 0.35 4.66 26.88
C GLY A 246 -0.40 3.39 27.28
N ILE A 247 -1.11 2.73 26.36
CA ILE A 247 -1.71 1.40 26.61
C ILE A 247 -0.62 0.33 26.73
N LEU A 248 0.41 0.38 25.89
CA LEU A 248 1.52 -0.59 25.96
C LEU A 248 2.29 -0.42 27.27
N GLU A 249 2.65 0.81 27.62
CA GLU A 249 3.41 1.18 28.82
C GLU A 249 2.61 0.95 30.12
N ASN A 250 1.46 1.61 30.25
CA ASN A 250 0.73 1.72 31.53
C ASN A 250 -0.47 0.77 31.63
N GLY A 251 -0.81 0.04 30.55
CA GLY A 251 -1.92 -0.91 30.52
C GLY A 251 -3.30 -0.26 30.36
N PHE A 252 -4.33 -0.92 30.89
CA PHE A 252 -5.74 -0.52 30.75
C PHE A 252 -6.13 0.61 31.73
N GLY A 253 -5.52 1.79 31.53
CA GLY A 253 -5.80 2.99 32.33
C GLY A 253 -6.65 4.04 31.61
N THR A 254 -6.50 5.30 32.03
CA THR A 254 -7.20 6.46 31.43
C THR A 254 -6.90 6.64 29.94
N HIS A 255 -5.68 6.30 29.50
CA HIS A 255 -5.29 6.32 28.08
C HIS A 255 -6.09 5.34 27.23
N TYR A 256 -6.41 4.14 27.75
CA TYR A 256 -7.23 3.16 27.05
C TYR A 256 -8.66 3.67 26.86
N LEU A 257 -9.28 4.18 27.93
CA LEU A 257 -10.66 4.68 27.88
C LEU A 257 -10.80 5.92 27.00
N SER A 258 -9.83 6.83 27.03
CA SER A 258 -9.86 8.04 26.20
C SER A 258 -9.74 7.69 24.72
N ILE A 259 -8.81 6.82 24.34
CA ILE A 259 -8.69 6.45 22.92
C ILE A 259 -9.84 5.56 22.46
N ALA A 260 -10.34 4.65 23.29
CA ALA A 260 -11.49 3.82 22.97
C ALA A 260 -12.76 4.65 22.75
N SER A 261 -13.00 5.68 23.57
CA SER A 261 -14.13 6.60 23.39
C SER A 261 -13.99 7.48 22.15
N VAL A 262 -12.79 7.97 21.84
CA VAL A 262 -12.53 8.74 20.60
C VAL A 262 -12.73 7.85 19.37
N THR A 263 -12.21 6.62 19.38
CA THR A 263 -12.37 5.69 18.24
C THR A 263 -13.81 5.25 18.02
N SER A 264 -14.58 5.01 19.09
CA SER A 264 -16.00 4.67 18.94
C SER A 264 -16.80 5.84 18.39
N LEU A 265 -16.53 7.07 18.85
CA LEU A 265 -17.15 8.29 18.30
C LEU A 265 -16.81 8.47 16.82
N LEU A 266 -15.53 8.34 16.44
CA LEU A 266 -15.10 8.42 15.04
C LEU A 266 -15.74 7.35 14.17
N LEU A 267 -15.88 6.12 14.67
CA LEU A 267 -16.55 5.04 13.97
C LEU A 267 -18.03 5.34 13.74
N ILE A 268 -18.74 5.85 14.75
CA ILE A 268 -20.14 6.26 14.62
C ILE A 268 -20.27 7.37 13.59
N MET A 269 -19.43 8.41 13.68
CA MET A 269 -19.42 9.52 12.71
C MET A 269 -19.13 9.03 11.29
N SER A 270 -18.16 8.12 11.13
CA SER A 270 -17.85 7.51 9.84
C SER A 270 -19.04 6.76 9.27
N ILE A 271 -19.70 5.89 10.06
CA ILE A 271 -20.90 5.17 9.61
C ILE A 271 -22.02 6.14 9.20
N LEU A 272 -22.22 7.24 9.92
CA LEU A 272 -23.21 8.25 9.59
C LEU A 272 -22.89 8.95 8.25
N ILE A 273 -21.64 9.37 8.04
CA ILE A 273 -21.17 9.97 6.79
C ILE A 273 -21.38 8.99 5.62
N GLN A 274 -20.97 7.73 5.80
CA GLN A 274 -21.11 6.70 4.77
C GLN A 274 -22.57 6.43 4.43
N ARG A 275 -23.44 6.32 5.45
CA ARG A 275 -24.88 6.12 5.23
C ARG A 275 -25.52 7.27 4.45
N MET A 276 -25.13 8.51 4.74
CA MET A 276 -25.66 9.69 4.05
C MET A 276 -25.17 9.79 2.60
N LEU A 277 -23.90 9.47 2.34
CA LEU A 277 -23.26 9.71 1.04
C LEU A 277 -23.21 8.49 0.11
N PHE A 278 -23.52 7.28 0.59
CA PHE A 278 -23.38 6.05 -0.21
C PHE A 278 -24.25 6.07 -1.47
N ILE A 279 -25.54 6.36 -1.34
CA ILE A 279 -26.46 6.32 -2.50
C ILE A 279 -26.10 7.42 -3.50
N THR A 280 -25.78 8.63 -3.02
CA THR A 280 -25.44 9.77 -3.89
C THR A 280 -24.15 9.51 -4.66
N SER A 281 -23.11 9.06 -3.97
CA SER A 281 -21.82 8.72 -4.61
C SER A 281 -21.98 7.56 -5.60
N TRP A 282 -22.74 6.51 -5.27
CA TRP A 282 -23.00 5.41 -6.20
C TRP A 282 -23.76 5.87 -7.46
N GLN A 283 -24.82 6.66 -7.29
CA GLN A 283 -25.62 7.17 -8.40
C GLN A 283 -24.81 8.08 -9.33
N GLN A 284 -24.01 9.00 -8.80
CA GLN A 284 -23.19 9.92 -9.60
C GLN A 284 -22.24 9.20 -10.56
N VAL A 285 -21.65 8.08 -10.14
CA VAL A 285 -20.73 7.30 -10.98
C VAL A 285 -21.46 6.58 -12.12
N ARG A 286 -22.74 6.21 -11.89
CA ARG A 286 -23.55 5.38 -12.81
C ARG A 286 -24.45 6.19 -13.74
N LEU A 287 -25.00 7.32 -13.30
CA LEU A 287 -25.93 8.17 -14.08
C LEU A 287 -25.26 8.87 -15.27
N ASP A 288 -23.95 9.08 -15.23
CA ASP A 288 -23.17 9.71 -16.31
C ASP A 288 -22.82 8.75 -17.48
N LEU A 289 -23.61 7.68 -17.68
CA LEU A 289 -23.57 6.83 -18.88
C LEU A 289 -24.16 7.55 -20.09
N ASN A 290 -23.65 8.75 -20.40
CA ASN A 290 -23.79 9.30 -21.74
C ASN A 290 -22.99 8.40 -22.68
N LEU A 291 -23.69 7.55 -23.42
CA LEU A 291 -23.16 6.71 -24.49
C LEU A 291 -22.19 7.56 -25.32
N PRO A 292 -20.87 7.22 -25.35
CA PRO A 292 -19.95 7.97 -26.18
C PRO A 292 -20.43 7.86 -27.62
N LYS A 293 -20.70 9.00 -28.27
CA LYS A 293 -20.91 9.05 -29.72
C LYS A 293 -19.66 8.42 -30.36
N LEU A 294 -19.83 7.24 -30.95
CA LEU A 294 -18.79 6.51 -31.66
C LEU A 294 -18.27 7.39 -32.80
N LYS A 295 -17.19 8.14 -32.55
CA LYS A 295 -16.39 8.74 -33.62
C LYS A 295 -15.48 7.65 -34.15
N ILE A 296 -15.84 7.09 -35.29
CA ILE A 296 -15.01 6.18 -36.06
C ILE A 296 -13.87 7.02 -36.64
N ILE A 297 -12.66 6.89 -36.09
CA ILE A 297 -11.47 7.60 -36.56
C ILE A 297 -10.76 6.69 -37.57
N PRO A 298 -10.43 7.18 -38.78
CA PRO A 298 -9.82 6.37 -39.83
C PRO A 298 -8.36 5.95 -39.53
N THR A 299 -7.94 4.91 -40.24
CA THR A 299 -7.05 3.80 -39.88
C THR A 299 -5.53 4.00 -40.05
N LYS A 300 -5.00 5.22 -40.13
CA LYS A 300 -3.55 5.39 -40.39
C LYS A 300 -2.62 5.40 -39.16
N VAL A 301 -3.16 5.41 -37.94
CA VAL A 301 -2.35 5.40 -36.70
C VAL A 301 -2.78 4.29 -35.73
N LEU A 302 -2.81 3.04 -36.22
CA LEU A 302 -3.27 1.88 -35.45
C LEU A 302 -2.44 1.61 -34.18
N THR A 303 -1.12 1.77 -34.20
CA THR A 303 -0.24 1.46 -33.06
C THR A 303 -0.37 2.46 -31.90
N LEU A 304 -0.31 3.77 -32.17
CA LEU A 304 -0.56 4.79 -31.14
C LEU A 304 -1.99 4.72 -30.60
N ASN A 305 -2.96 4.32 -31.42
CA ASN A 305 -4.34 4.14 -30.97
C ASN A 305 -4.48 2.93 -30.01
N LEU A 306 -3.72 1.84 -30.23
CA LEU A 306 -3.66 0.71 -29.31
C LEU A 306 -2.97 1.09 -27.98
N ILE A 307 -1.83 1.78 -28.05
CA ILE A 307 -1.12 2.27 -26.86
C ILE A 307 -2.01 3.24 -26.05
N LYS A 308 -2.64 4.20 -26.73
CA LYS A 308 -3.55 5.16 -26.12
C LYS A 308 -4.76 4.46 -25.49
N LYS A 309 -5.29 3.42 -26.14
CA LYS A 309 -6.38 2.60 -25.58
C LYS A 309 -5.94 1.95 -24.26
N ASP A 310 -4.74 1.38 -24.21
CA ASP A 310 -4.23 0.70 -23.01
C ASP A 310 -3.94 1.66 -21.86
N ILE A 311 -3.36 2.83 -22.16
CA ILE A 311 -3.17 3.87 -21.15
C ILE A 311 -4.53 4.38 -20.65
N LEU A 312 -5.48 4.63 -21.56
CA LEU A 312 -6.82 5.07 -21.19
C LEU A 312 -7.61 3.99 -20.43
N SER A 313 -7.37 2.70 -20.66
CA SER A 313 -8.05 1.63 -19.93
C SER A 313 -7.62 1.63 -18.46
N ILE A 314 -6.32 1.81 -18.18
CA ILE A 314 -5.78 1.99 -16.83
C ILE A 314 -6.34 3.27 -16.21
N LEU A 315 -6.19 4.41 -16.89
CA LEU A 315 -6.58 5.72 -16.35
C LEU A 315 -8.09 5.83 -16.05
N ARG A 316 -8.93 5.10 -16.80
CA ARG A 316 -10.38 5.05 -16.55
C ARG A 316 -10.77 4.06 -15.46
N SER A 317 -9.86 3.18 -15.05
CA SER A 317 -10.11 2.20 -14.00
C SER A 317 -9.62 2.76 -12.65
N PRO A 318 -10.52 3.26 -11.78
CA PRO A 318 -10.12 3.89 -10.52
C PRO A 318 -9.41 2.89 -9.60
N LYS A 319 -9.77 1.61 -9.66
CA LYS A 319 -9.12 0.52 -8.93
C LYS A 319 -7.63 0.46 -9.23
N GLU A 320 -7.26 0.35 -10.50
CA GLU A 320 -5.86 0.20 -10.90
C GLU A 320 -5.06 1.48 -10.68
N LEU A 321 -5.65 2.63 -11.01
CA LEU A 321 -5.01 3.93 -10.80
C LEU A 321 -4.77 4.19 -9.31
N GLY A 322 -5.74 3.86 -8.45
CA GLY A 322 -5.60 3.94 -7.00
C GLY A 322 -4.46 3.07 -6.47
N TYR A 323 -4.36 1.81 -6.92
CA TYR A 323 -3.25 0.95 -6.53
C TYR A 323 -1.90 1.37 -7.09
N GLY A 324 -1.86 1.86 -8.33
CA GLY A 324 -0.65 2.41 -8.94
C GLY A 324 -0.12 3.60 -8.14
N ILE A 325 -1.02 4.52 -7.79
CA ILE A 325 -0.70 5.67 -6.93
C ILE A 325 -0.25 5.21 -5.54
N PHE A 326 -0.94 4.24 -4.92
CA PHE A 326 -0.57 3.70 -3.62
C PHE A 326 0.89 3.20 -3.61
N LEU A 327 1.23 2.32 -4.56
CA LEU A 327 2.58 1.75 -4.64
C LEU A 327 3.63 2.81 -4.96
N PHE A 328 3.30 3.77 -5.82
CA PHE A 328 4.18 4.88 -6.16
C PHE A 328 4.46 5.79 -4.96
N LEU A 329 3.42 6.15 -4.19
CA LEU A 329 3.59 6.93 -2.97
C LEU A 329 4.39 6.17 -1.91
N MET A 330 4.11 4.88 -1.72
CA MET A 330 4.87 4.03 -0.80
C MET A 330 6.36 3.97 -1.15
N LEU A 331 6.70 3.86 -2.43
CA LEU A 331 8.08 3.90 -2.91
C LEU A 331 8.77 5.23 -2.54
N ILE A 332 8.12 6.36 -2.83
CA ILE A 332 8.68 7.69 -2.52
C ILE A 332 8.86 7.87 -1.00
N ILE A 333 7.85 7.51 -0.20
CA ILE A 333 7.91 7.59 1.26
C ILE A 333 9.05 6.72 1.81
N PHE A 334 9.17 5.48 1.32
CA PHE A 334 10.23 4.59 1.76
C PHE A 334 11.62 5.15 1.43
N LEU A 335 11.86 5.56 0.18
CA LEU A 335 13.17 6.05 -0.25
C LEU A 335 13.56 7.37 0.41
N SER A 336 12.61 8.28 0.61
CA SER A 336 12.85 9.54 1.33
C SER A 336 13.22 9.31 2.81
N LEU A 337 12.48 8.45 3.50
CA LEU A 337 12.78 8.08 4.89
C LEU A 337 14.14 7.37 4.99
N PHE A 338 14.43 6.48 4.04
CA PHE A 338 15.70 5.78 3.98
C PHE A 338 16.87 6.75 3.76
N ALA A 339 16.77 7.62 2.75
CA ALA A 339 17.79 8.63 2.46
C ALA A 339 18.10 9.51 3.68
N ARG A 340 17.07 10.01 4.38
CA ARG A 340 17.27 10.80 5.60
C ARG A 340 17.93 9.97 6.70
N GLY A 341 17.50 8.72 6.89
CA GLY A 341 18.10 7.81 7.87
C GLY A 341 19.60 7.60 7.66
N ILE A 342 20.07 7.60 6.40
CA ILE A 342 21.49 7.54 6.06
C ILE A 342 22.20 8.85 6.36
N GLU A 343 21.60 9.97 5.95
CA GLU A 343 22.17 11.31 6.13
C GLU A 343 22.44 11.65 7.60
N VAL A 344 21.45 11.38 8.47
CA VAL A 344 21.52 11.69 9.91
C VAL A 344 22.54 10.79 10.62
N ASN A 345 22.54 9.49 10.34
CA ASN A 345 23.37 8.53 11.07
C ASN A 345 24.82 8.44 10.58
N ARG A 346 25.17 9.13 9.47
CA ARG A 346 26.51 9.11 8.85
C ARG A 346 27.08 7.69 8.78
N ILE A 347 26.42 6.83 7.99
CA ILE A 347 26.73 5.41 7.91
C ILE A 347 28.23 5.17 7.68
N PRO A 348 28.89 4.36 8.53
CA PRO A 348 30.29 3.99 8.33
C PRO A 348 30.52 3.43 6.92
N THR A 349 31.62 3.80 6.27
CA THR A 349 31.94 3.39 4.89
C THR A 349 31.82 1.89 4.65
N ARG A 350 32.12 1.06 5.65
CA ARG A 350 31.96 -0.41 5.62
C ARG A 350 30.54 -0.93 5.36
N PHE A 351 29.50 -0.15 5.68
CA PHE A 351 28.10 -0.54 5.53
C PHE A 351 27.42 0.12 4.32
N THR A 352 28.17 0.90 3.54
CA THR A 352 27.63 1.58 2.36
C THR A 352 27.14 0.59 1.32
N SER A 353 27.88 -0.48 1.04
CA SER A 353 27.47 -1.56 0.13
C SER A 353 26.17 -2.23 0.57
N SER A 354 26.05 -2.56 1.85
CA SER A 354 24.83 -3.14 2.41
C SER A 354 23.63 -2.20 2.30
N ALA A 355 23.83 -0.89 2.51
CA ALA A 355 22.78 0.11 2.36
C ALA A 355 22.34 0.26 0.88
N VAL A 356 23.28 0.25 -0.07
CA VAL A 356 22.98 0.26 -1.51
C VAL A 356 22.16 -0.97 -1.89
N VAL A 357 22.60 -2.16 -1.50
CA VAL A 357 21.90 -3.42 -1.79
C VAL A 357 20.50 -3.40 -1.17
N PHE A 358 20.35 -2.90 0.06
CA PHE A 358 19.05 -2.76 0.70
C PHE A 358 18.11 -1.83 -0.06
N SER A 359 18.55 -0.62 -0.41
CA SER A 359 17.76 0.35 -1.21
C SER A 359 17.34 -0.26 -2.54
N TRP A 360 18.27 -0.92 -3.21
CA TRP A 360 18.06 -1.60 -4.48
C TRP A 360 16.97 -2.67 -4.41
N PHE A 361 17.02 -3.55 -3.41
CA PHE A 361 16.01 -4.58 -3.22
C PHE A 361 14.61 -3.97 -3.06
N TRP A 362 14.50 -2.87 -2.33
CA TRP A 362 13.21 -2.19 -2.12
C TRP A 362 12.72 -1.45 -3.37
N LEU A 363 13.60 -0.77 -4.11
CA LEU A 363 13.26 -0.19 -5.40
C LEU A 363 12.73 -1.26 -6.36
N ILE A 364 13.39 -2.43 -6.43
CA ILE A 364 12.94 -3.53 -7.29
C ILE A 364 11.65 -4.16 -6.80
N PHE A 365 11.46 -4.28 -5.48
CA PHE A 365 10.24 -4.81 -4.92
C PHE A 365 9.04 -3.93 -5.29
N TYR A 366 9.11 -2.61 -5.08
CA TYR A 366 8.02 -1.70 -5.41
C TYR A 366 7.81 -1.54 -6.93
N SER A 367 8.88 -1.45 -7.71
CA SER A 367 8.77 -1.36 -9.18
C SER A 367 8.24 -2.67 -9.78
N GLY A 368 8.75 -3.82 -9.34
CA GLY A 368 8.28 -5.13 -9.76
C GLY A 368 6.82 -5.37 -9.41
N THR A 369 6.38 -5.05 -8.19
CA THR A 369 4.97 -5.18 -7.79
C THR A 369 4.05 -4.25 -8.59
N TYR A 370 4.49 -3.01 -8.88
CA TYR A 370 3.77 -2.09 -9.74
C TYR A 370 3.62 -2.64 -11.17
N ILE A 371 4.70 -3.15 -11.77
CA ILE A 371 4.70 -3.70 -13.13
C ILE A 371 3.86 -4.98 -13.20
N ILE A 372 3.97 -5.90 -12.23
CA ILE A 372 3.12 -7.10 -12.15
C ILE A 372 1.63 -6.75 -12.05
N ARG A 373 1.28 -5.62 -11.42
CA ARG A 373 -0.12 -5.24 -11.24
C ARG A 373 -0.73 -4.50 -12.43
N LEU A 374 0.05 -3.64 -13.09
CA LEU A 374 -0.47 -2.75 -14.13
C LEU A 374 -0.10 -3.18 -15.55
N VAL A 375 1.10 -3.74 -15.70
CA VAL A 375 1.73 -3.97 -17.00
C VAL A 375 1.60 -5.44 -17.41
N PHE A 376 1.82 -6.39 -16.49
CA PHE A 376 1.65 -7.82 -16.75
C PHE A 376 0.23 -8.20 -17.26
N PRO A 377 -0.90 -7.69 -16.72
CA PRO A 377 -2.23 -8.09 -17.19
C PRO A 377 -2.69 -7.39 -18.48
N LEU A 378 -1.85 -6.58 -19.15
CA LEU A 378 -2.24 -5.80 -20.34
C LEU A 378 -2.85 -6.64 -21.47
N MET A 379 -2.42 -7.91 -21.62
CA MET A 379 -2.99 -8.84 -22.59
C MET A 379 -4.28 -9.50 -22.09
N ALA A 380 -4.32 -9.90 -20.81
CA ALA A 380 -5.50 -10.55 -20.21
C ALA A 380 -6.74 -9.62 -20.21
N ARG A 381 -6.53 -8.31 -20.08
CA ARG A 381 -7.58 -7.27 -20.14
C ARG A 381 -8.36 -7.24 -21.46
N GLU A 382 -7.78 -7.78 -22.54
CA GLU A 382 -8.47 -7.88 -23.82
C GLU A 382 -9.53 -8.99 -23.84
N GLY A 383 -9.77 -9.70 -22.73
CA GLY A 383 -10.64 -10.88 -22.69
C GLY A 383 -12.03 -10.67 -23.29
N ARG A 384 -12.71 -9.57 -22.97
CA ARG A 384 -14.04 -9.24 -23.52
C ARG A 384 -14.02 -8.90 -25.01
N THR A 385 -12.92 -8.31 -25.49
CA THR A 385 -12.73 -7.86 -26.87
C THR A 385 -11.86 -8.81 -27.67
N ARG A 386 -11.55 -9.99 -27.13
CA ARG A 386 -10.61 -10.95 -27.72
C ARG A 386 -11.00 -11.33 -29.14
N TRP A 387 -12.26 -11.70 -29.34
CA TRP A 387 -12.80 -12.12 -30.64
C TRP A 387 -12.68 -11.01 -31.69
N TRP A 388 -12.83 -9.75 -31.27
CA TRP A 388 -12.71 -8.59 -32.15
C TRP A 388 -11.24 -8.24 -32.43
N LEU A 389 -10.39 -8.26 -31.41
CA LEU A 389 -8.97 -7.99 -31.52
C LEU A 389 -8.28 -8.96 -32.50
N PHE A 390 -8.62 -10.25 -32.42
CA PHE A 390 -8.06 -11.30 -33.27
C PHE A 390 -8.72 -11.41 -34.65
N SER A 391 -9.86 -10.75 -34.89
CA SER A 391 -10.47 -10.68 -36.22
C SER A 391 -9.98 -9.46 -37.03
N LEU A 392 -9.30 -8.52 -36.39
CA LEU A 392 -8.68 -7.39 -37.08
C LEU A 392 -7.45 -7.85 -37.90
N PRO A 393 -7.21 -7.25 -39.08
CA PRO A 393 -6.04 -7.56 -39.92
C PRO A 393 -4.76 -6.91 -39.37
N ILE A 394 -4.46 -7.13 -38.09
CA ILE A 394 -3.27 -6.63 -37.40
C ILE A 394 -2.29 -7.79 -37.22
N LYS A 395 -1.05 -7.61 -37.67
CA LYS A 395 0.02 -8.60 -37.44
C LYS A 395 0.25 -8.78 -35.95
N THR A 396 0.38 -10.03 -35.49
CA THR A 396 0.68 -10.37 -34.08
C THR A 396 1.90 -9.64 -33.54
N ALA A 397 2.96 -9.49 -34.35
CA ALA A 397 4.16 -8.73 -33.99
C ALA A 397 3.86 -7.27 -33.62
N ARG A 398 2.97 -6.59 -34.35
CA ARG A 398 2.58 -5.20 -34.05
C ARG A 398 1.77 -5.09 -32.77
N LEU A 399 1.01 -6.14 -32.44
CA LEU A 399 0.26 -6.21 -31.20
C LEU A 399 1.22 -6.33 -30.00
N VAL A 400 2.19 -7.24 -30.09
CA VAL A 400 3.24 -7.40 -29.07
C VAL A 400 4.01 -6.09 -28.87
N GLU A 401 4.46 -5.46 -29.96
CA GLU A 401 5.16 -4.17 -29.94
C GLU A 401 4.33 -3.06 -29.28
N SER A 402 3.04 -2.97 -29.60
CA SER A 402 2.16 -1.97 -28.98
C SER A 402 2.02 -2.16 -27.48
N LYS A 403 1.97 -3.42 -27.02
CA LYS A 403 1.80 -3.77 -25.61
C LYS A 403 3.09 -3.59 -24.81
N THR A 404 4.25 -3.90 -25.39
CA THR A 404 5.55 -3.64 -24.77
C THR A 404 5.83 -2.14 -24.66
N LEU A 405 5.54 -1.36 -25.71
CA LEU A 405 5.63 0.11 -25.67
C LEU A 405 4.67 0.71 -24.63
N ALA A 406 3.44 0.22 -24.55
CA ALA A 406 2.51 0.66 -23.50
C ALA A 406 3.06 0.34 -22.10
N GLY A 407 3.61 -0.86 -21.89
CA GLY A 407 4.26 -1.24 -20.64
C GLY A 407 5.41 -0.32 -20.24
N LEU A 408 6.28 0.04 -21.20
CA LEU A 408 7.35 1.01 -20.97
C LEU A 408 6.83 2.38 -20.57
N LEU A 409 5.82 2.91 -21.28
CA LEU A 409 5.22 4.21 -20.96
C LEU A 409 4.58 4.22 -19.57
N ILE A 410 3.91 3.14 -19.17
CA ILE A 410 3.32 3.00 -17.82
C ILE A 410 4.42 2.95 -16.75
N SER A 411 5.60 2.41 -17.06
CA SER A 411 6.74 2.33 -16.13
C SER A 411 7.57 3.62 -16.02
N LEU A 412 7.34 4.64 -16.86
CA LEU A 412 8.10 5.90 -16.84
C LEU A 412 8.15 6.60 -15.46
N PRO A 413 7.05 6.68 -14.68
CA PRO A 413 7.11 7.29 -13.35
C PRO A 413 8.10 6.58 -12.42
N LEU A 414 8.21 5.24 -12.51
CA LEU A 414 9.16 4.46 -11.71
C LEU A 414 10.61 4.74 -12.14
N LEU A 415 10.85 4.90 -13.45
CA LEU A 415 12.18 5.26 -13.96
C LEU A 415 12.63 6.62 -13.44
N LEU A 416 11.73 7.61 -13.37
CA LEU A 416 12.03 8.91 -12.79
C LEU A 416 12.40 8.79 -11.32
N VAL A 417 11.65 8.00 -10.54
CA VAL A 417 11.95 7.78 -9.12
C VAL A 417 13.30 7.10 -8.94
N GLY A 418 13.61 6.04 -9.71
CA GLY A 418 14.90 5.37 -9.64
C GLY A 418 16.06 6.29 -10.03
N PHE A 419 15.87 7.16 -11.03
CA PHE A 419 16.86 8.17 -11.40
C PHE A 419 17.09 9.18 -10.27
N ILE A 420 16.02 9.68 -9.66
CA ILE A 420 16.07 10.63 -8.54
C ILE A 420 16.76 9.99 -7.33
N GLU A 421 16.44 8.74 -6.99
CA GLU A 421 17.05 8.01 -5.89
C GLU A 421 18.57 7.97 -6.04
N TRP A 422 19.09 7.44 -7.15
CA TRP A 422 20.54 7.28 -7.31
C TRP A 422 21.29 8.59 -7.56
N SER A 423 20.59 9.65 -8.02
CA SER A 423 21.21 10.97 -8.21
C SER A 423 21.28 11.81 -6.94
N LEU A 424 20.28 11.70 -6.05
CA LEU A 424 20.17 12.50 -4.83
C LEU A 424 20.46 11.70 -3.55
N SER A 425 20.67 10.38 -3.63
CA SER A 425 20.97 9.59 -2.43
C SER A 425 22.26 10.10 -1.77
N PRO A 426 22.28 10.22 -0.43
CA PRO A 426 23.49 10.59 0.32
C PRO A 426 24.55 9.47 0.35
N ILE A 427 24.37 8.40 -0.43
CA ILE A 427 25.23 7.22 -0.45
C ILE A 427 26.39 7.45 -1.43
N GLY A 428 27.37 8.23 -1.01
CA GLY A 428 28.57 8.51 -1.81
C GLY A 428 28.32 9.40 -3.03
N THR A 429 29.37 9.61 -3.84
CA THR A 429 29.28 10.39 -5.08
C THR A 429 28.26 9.76 -6.04
N PRO A 430 27.49 10.55 -6.81
CA PRO A 430 26.50 10.04 -7.75
C PRO A 430 27.16 9.02 -8.69
N ASN A 431 26.88 7.74 -8.46
CA ASN A 431 27.54 6.67 -9.17
C ASN A 431 26.75 6.38 -10.44
N LEU A 432 27.25 6.88 -11.58
CA LEU A 432 26.63 6.67 -12.89
C LEU A 432 26.30 5.19 -13.16
N TYR A 433 27.09 4.28 -12.59
CA TYR A 433 26.85 2.85 -12.66
C TYR A 433 25.52 2.42 -12.00
N LEU A 434 25.22 2.90 -10.78
CA LEU A 434 23.98 2.56 -10.06
C LEU A 434 22.76 3.18 -10.73
N LEU A 435 22.91 4.39 -11.25
CA LEU A 435 21.86 5.07 -12.00
C LEU A 435 21.54 4.33 -13.31
N ALA A 436 22.59 3.96 -14.07
CA ALA A 436 22.43 3.20 -15.30
C ALA A 436 21.86 1.80 -15.03
N SER A 437 22.35 1.09 -14.01
CA SER A 437 21.86 -0.24 -13.68
C SER A 437 20.40 -0.21 -13.21
N GLY A 438 20.02 0.74 -12.33
CA GLY A 438 18.66 0.86 -11.81
C GLY A 438 17.64 1.14 -12.91
N SER A 439 17.96 2.09 -13.80
CA SER A 439 17.10 2.39 -14.94
C SER A 439 17.01 1.23 -15.93
N LEU A 440 18.12 0.57 -16.25
CA LEU A 440 18.14 -0.60 -17.13
C LEU A 440 17.32 -1.76 -16.55
N VAL A 441 17.38 -1.99 -15.24
CA VAL A 441 16.62 -3.07 -14.59
C VAL A 441 15.13 -2.79 -14.59
N ILE A 442 14.70 -1.56 -14.35
CA ILE A 442 13.27 -1.20 -14.46
C ILE A 442 12.78 -1.38 -15.91
N ILE A 443 13.56 -0.94 -16.91
CA ILE A 443 13.24 -1.16 -18.33
C ILE A 443 13.15 -2.67 -18.64
N TRP A 444 14.12 -3.44 -18.17
CA TRP A 444 14.16 -4.90 -18.36
C TRP A 444 12.97 -5.60 -17.69
N LEU A 445 12.59 -5.18 -16.47
CA LEU A 445 11.39 -5.68 -15.79
C LEU A 445 10.13 -5.33 -16.58
N ALA A 446 9.98 -4.10 -17.08
CA ALA A 446 8.83 -3.70 -17.88
C ALA A 446 8.69 -4.55 -19.15
N LEU A 447 9.79 -4.83 -19.83
CA LEU A 447 9.81 -5.66 -21.05
C LEU A 447 9.60 -7.14 -20.76
N SER A 448 10.32 -7.72 -19.79
CA SER A 448 10.20 -9.15 -19.47
C SER A 448 8.81 -9.49 -18.94
N LEU A 449 8.26 -8.68 -18.03
CA LEU A 449 6.96 -8.94 -17.42
C LEU A 449 5.79 -8.71 -18.40
N THR A 450 5.90 -7.77 -19.33
CA THR A 450 4.91 -7.68 -20.43
C THR A 450 4.92 -8.93 -21.29
N LEU A 451 6.10 -9.40 -21.70
CA LEU A 451 6.22 -10.58 -22.55
C LEU A 451 5.69 -11.84 -21.86
N ILE A 452 5.99 -12.03 -20.58
CA ILE A 452 5.50 -13.20 -19.82
C ILE A 452 3.99 -13.16 -19.64
N GLY A 453 3.42 -11.97 -19.40
CA GLY A 453 1.97 -11.77 -19.39
C GLY A 453 1.28 -12.12 -20.72
N MET A 454 2.02 -12.18 -21.82
CA MET A 454 1.51 -12.57 -23.14
C MET A 454 1.66 -14.06 -23.47
N ILE A 455 2.49 -14.83 -22.74
CA ILE A 455 2.75 -16.26 -23.05
C ILE A 455 1.50 -17.11 -22.82
N ASN A 456 0.77 -16.87 -21.71
CA ASN A 456 -0.48 -17.57 -21.42
C ASN A 456 -1.48 -16.65 -20.68
N PRO A 457 -2.11 -15.71 -21.40
CA PRO A 457 -3.04 -14.76 -20.78
C PRO A 457 -4.37 -15.45 -20.41
N ASP A 458 -4.72 -15.44 -19.13
CA ASP A 458 -6.05 -15.86 -18.69
C ASP A 458 -7.10 -14.76 -18.98
N TYR A 459 -7.69 -14.84 -20.17
CA TYR A 459 -8.74 -13.94 -20.63
C TYR A 459 -10.03 -14.01 -19.81
N THR A 460 -10.27 -15.11 -19.07
CA THR A 460 -11.49 -15.25 -18.26
C THR A 460 -11.47 -14.33 -17.04
N LEU A 461 -10.27 -13.93 -16.61
CA LEU A 461 -10.01 -13.02 -15.50
C LEU A 461 -9.73 -11.58 -15.97
N GLY A 462 -9.99 -11.23 -17.23
CA GLY A 462 -9.69 -9.91 -17.79
C GLY A 462 -10.37 -8.72 -17.08
N ASP A 463 -11.44 -8.96 -16.32
CA ASP A 463 -12.13 -7.95 -15.50
C ASP A 463 -11.49 -7.77 -14.11
N ASP A 464 -10.70 -8.74 -13.65
CA ASP A 464 -10.03 -8.77 -12.35
C ASP A 464 -8.51 -8.98 -12.54
N PRO A 465 -7.75 -7.96 -12.95
CA PRO A 465 -6.31 -8.07 -13.27
C PRO A 465 -5.47 -8.58 -12.09
N GLU A 466 -5.91 -8.36 -10.85
CA GLU A 466 -5.26 -8.87 -9.63
C GLU A 466 -5.24 -10.40 -9.57
N LYS A 467 -6.25 -11.07 -10.13
CA LYS A 467 -6.32 -12.53 -10.14
C LYS A 467 -5.46 -13.12 -11.26
N VAL A 468 -5.19 -12.36 -12.31
CA VAL A 468 -4.34 -12.79 -13.43
C VAL A 468 -2.91 -13.05 -12.95
N SER A 469 -2.40 -12.25 -12.01
CA SER A 469 -1.06 -12.41 -11.42
C SER A 469 -0.94 -13.57 -10.41
N THR A 470 -1.99 -14.36 -10.20
CA THR A 470 -2.00 -15.48 -9.23
C THR A 470 -1.94 -16.87 -9.87
N GLY A 471 -1.73 -16.93 -11.19
CA GLY A 471 -1.50 -18.19 -11.91
C GLY A 471 -0.01 -18.51 -12.07
N PHE A 472 0.28 -19.58 -12.82
CA PHE A 472 1.66 -20.01 -13.13
C PHE A 472 2.55 -18.89 -13.68
N ALA A 473 2.04 -18.12 -14.65
CA ALA A 473 2.75 -16.98 -15.25
C ALA A 473 3.06 -15.87 -14.22
N GLY A 474 2.20 -15.71 -13.21
CA GLY A 474 2.41 -14.80 -12.08
C GLY A 474 3.54 -15.26 -11.15
N LEU A 475 3.65 -16.56 -10.90
CA LEU A 475 4.77 -17.12 -10.13
C LEU A 475 6.10 -16.94 -10.85
N THR A 476 6.14 -17.14 -12.19
CA THR A 476 7.34 -16.86 -12.98
C THR A 476 7.70 -15.37 -12.99
N ALA A 477 6.70 -14.50 -13.03
CA ALA A 477 6.89 -13.05 -12.92
C ALA A 477 7.51 -12.67 -11.56
N LEU A 478 7.03 -13.25 -10.46
CA LEU A 478 7.61 -13.05 -9.12
C LEU A 478 9.07 -13.54 -9.07
N GLY A 479 9.36 -14.72 -9.61
CA GLY A 479 10.73 -15.25 -9.68
C GLY A 479 11.69 -14.30 -10.39
N ILE A 480 11.26 -13.67 -11.48
CA ILE A 480 12.06 -12.69 -12.23
C ILE A 480 12.32 -11.42 -11.44
N VAL A 481 11.34 -10.92 -10.69
CA VAL A 481 11.53 -9.76 -9.81
C VAL A 481 12.56 -10.09 -8.71
N VAL A 482 12.50 -11.30 -8.13
CA VAL A 482 13.48 -11.75 -7.13
C VAL A 482 14.89 -11.86 -7.74
N LEU A 483 15.00 -12.44 -8.94
CA LEU A 483 16.27 -12.52 -9.66
C LEU A 483 16.85 -11.13 -9.94
N ALA A 484 16.03 -10.17 -10.37
CA ALA A 484 16.45 -8.77 -10.54
C ALA A 484 16.96 -8.15 -9.24
N GLY A 485 16.28 -8.41 -8.12
CA GLY A 485 16.69 -7.99 -6.78
C GLY A 485 18.09 -8.49 -6.43
N THR A 486 18.31 -9.78 -6.63
CA THR A 486 19.60 -10.43 -6.29
C THR A 486 20.74 -10.09 -7.25
N ALA A 487 20.46 -9.66 -8.49
CA ALA A 487 21.49 -9.40 -9.50
C ALA A 487 22.53 -8.36 -9.05
N LEU A 488 22.12 -7.27 -8.39
CA LEU A 488 23.05 -6.25 -7.91
C LEU A 488 23.82 -6.72 -6.66
N SER A 489 23.22 -7.54 -5.81
CA SER A 489 23.90 -8.08 -4.62
C SER A 489 25.06 -9.02 -4.94
N TYR A 490 25.16 -9.53 -6.18
CA TYR A 490 26.31 -10.31 -6.64
C TYR A 490 27.39 -9.46 -7.31
N LEU A 491 27.08 -8.21 -7.67
CA LEU A 491 27.98 -7.29 -8.39
C LEU A 491 28.69 -6.29 -7.46
N ILE A 492 28.22 -6.16 -6.22
CA ILE A 492 28.76 -5.32 -5.15
C ILE A 492 29.21 -6.23 -4.03
#